data_AF-A0A966W191-F1
#
_entry.id   AF-A0A966W191-F1
#
_cell.length_a   1.000
_cell.length_b   1.000
_cell.length_c   1.000
_cell.angle_alpha   90.00
_cell.angle_beta   90.00
_cell.angle_gamma   90.00
#
_symmetry.space_group_name_H-M   'P 1'
#
loop_
_entity.id
_entity.type
_entity.pdbx_description
1 polymer ?
#
loop_
_entity_poly.entity_id
_entity_poly.type
_entity_poly.pdbx_seq_one_letter_code
_entity_poly.pdbx_strand_id
1 'polypeptide(L)'
;MKQPTICTRSQRNLRSALAGSGWKSRRELVFILNWPLRRIRRVAESLGPEIVRGQKGFKRTDCLTSKEKADALEAARAARNQARRMARYARELEKAIK
;
A
#
# COMPACT_ATOMS: atom_id res chain seq x y z
N MET A 1 20.80 -6.25 8.17
CA MET A 1 20.07 -6.58 6.92
C MET A 1 19.76 -5.30 6.14
N LYS A 2 20.49 -5.01 5.05
CA LYS A 2 20.22 -3.83 4.20
C LYS A 2 18.88 -4.04 3.50
N GLN A 3 17.92 -3.12 3.68
CA GLN A 3 16.66 -3.19 2.95
C GLN A 3 16.97 -3.00 1.46
N PRO A 4 16.40 -3.81 0.55
CA PRO A 4 16.61 -3.61 -0.88
C PRO A 4 16.10 -2.22 -1.26
N THR A 5 16.99 -1.40 -1.81
CA THR A 5 16.66 -0.08 -2.36
C THR A 5 15.56 -0.24 -3.39
N ILE A 6 14.44 0.46 -3.19
CA ILE A 6 13.37 0.46 -4.16
C ILE A 6 13.87 1.21 -5.39
N CYS A 7 14.15 0.48 -6.46
CA CYS A 7 14.62 1.07 -7.71
C CYS A 7 13.45 1.59 -8.55
N THR A 8 13.72 2.61 -9.37
CA THR A 8 12.77 3.23 -10.32
C THR A 8 12.11 2.21 -11.25
N ARG A 9 12.81 1.13 -11.61
CA ARG A 9 12.24 0.00 -12.38
C ARG A 9 11.11 -0.71 -11.63
N SER A 10 11.24 -0.91 -10.31
CA SER A 10 10.18 -1.56 -9.52
C SER A 10 8.93 -0.69 -9.45
N GLN A 11 9.11 0.62 -9.30
CA GLN A 11 8.00 1.59 -9.35
C GLN A 11 7.30 1.57 -10.70
N ARG A 12 8.05 1.61 -11.81
CA ARG A 12 7.49 1.52 -13.17
C ARG A 12 6.68 0.23 -13.38
N ASN A 13 7.23 -0.93 -13.00
CA ASN A 13 6.53 -2.20 -13.14
C ASN A 13 5.22 -2.23 -12.35
N LEU A 14 5.20 -1.68 -11.12
CA LEU A 14 3.97 -1.60 -10.33
C LEU A 14 2.93 -0.68 -10.98
N ARG A 15 3.34 0.49 -11.51
CA ARG A 15 2.45 1.39 -12.25
C ARG A 15 1.85 0.70 -13.48
N SER A 16 2.67 -0.03 -14.24
CA SER A 16 2.23 -0.78 -15.42
C SER A 16 1.24 -1.90 -15.06
N ALA A 17 1.50 -2.67 -14.00
CA ALA A 17 0.57 -3.71 -13.54
C ALA A 17 -0.78 -3.15 -13.06
N LEU A 18 -0.81 -1.87 -12.67
CA LEU A 18 -1.99 -1.13 -12.23
C LEU A 18 -2.55 -0.18 -13.29
N ALA A 19 -2.09 -0.23 -14.55
CA ALA A 19 -2.52 0.70 -15.60
C ALA A 19 -3.97 0.49 -16.09
N GLY A 20 -4.70 -0.49 -15.55
CA GLY A 20 -6.10 -0.76 -15.89
C GLY A 20 -7.11 -0.02 -15.01
N SER A 21 -8.38 -0.02 -15.45
CA SER A 21 -9.49 0.63 -14.74
C SER A 21 -9.93 -0.08 -13.45
N GLY A 22 -9.51 -1.33 -13.23
CA GLY A 22 -9.92 -2.14 -12.09
C GLY A 22 -8.95 -2.07 -10.90
N TRP A 23 -9.47 -2.35 -9.70
CA TRP A 23 -8.64 -2.73 -8.56
C TRP A 23 -7.91 -4.04 -8.87
N LYS A 24 -6.64 -4.13 -8.48
CA LYS A 24 -5.91 -5.40 -8.48
C LYS A 24 -5.82 -5.93 -7.06
N SER A 25 -6.31 -7.15 -6.87
CA SER A 25 -6.20 -7.86 -5.61
C SER A 25 -4.74 -8.17 -5.28
N ARG A 26 -4.50 -8.54 -4.02
CA ARG A 26 -3.18 -8.95 -3.54
C ARG A 26 -2.66 -10.16 -4.31
N ARG A 27 -3.53 -11.14 -4.61
CA ARG A 27 -3.18 -12.37 -5.32
C ARG A 27 -2.81 -12.08 -6.77
N GLU A 28 -3.61 -11.26 -7.46
CA GLU A 28 -3.33 -10.87 -8.85
C GLU A 28 -2.00 -10.14 -8.98
N LEU A 29 -1.68 -9.18 -8.09
CA LEU A 29 -0.40 -8.48 -8.18
C LEU A 29 0.80 -9.38 -7.88
N VAL A 30 0.67 -10.30 -6.92
CA VAL A 30 1.71 -11.29 -6.64
C VAL A 30 1.96 -12.15 -7.88
N PHE A 31 0.89 -12.58 -8.55
CA PHE A 31 0.95 -13.35 -9.78
C PHE A 31 1.57 -12.55 -10.94
N ILE A 32 1.05 -11.35 -11.24
CA ILE A 32 1.49 -10.50 -12.36
C ILE A 32 2.96 -10.07 -12.22
N LEU A 33 3.37 -9.67 -11.01
CA LEU A 33 4.71 -9.12 -10.77
C LEU A 33 5.72 -10.19 -10.38
N ASN A 34 5.27 -11.40 -10.06
CA ASN A 34 6.07 -12.47 -9.45
C ASN A 34 6.88 -11.97 -8.23
N TRP A 35 6.26 -11.11 -7.42
CA TRP A 35 6.87 -10.50 -6.24
C TRP A 35 6.15 -10.91 -4.96
N PRO A 36 6.87 -11.10 -3.83
CA PRO A 36 6.21 -11.29 -2.55
C PRO A 36 5.41 -10.04 -2.18
N LEU A 37 4.25 -10.22 -1.55
CA LEU A 37 3.34 -9.12 -1.19
C LEU A 37 4.03 -8.03 -0.35
N ARG A 38 5.00 -8.40 0.50
CA ARG A 38 5.80 -7.45 1.29
C ARG A 38 6.58 -6.48 0.39
N ARG A 39 7.14 -6.96 -0.72
CA ARG A 39 7.84 -6.11 -1.70
C ARG A 39 6.86 -5.19 -2.41
N ILE A 40 5.72 -5.70 -2.87
CA ILE A 40 4.67 -4.90 -3.50
C ILE A 40 4.22 -3.76 -2.58
N ARG A 41 3.97 -4.05 -1.30
CA ARG A 41 3.58 -3.06 -0.29
C ARG A 41 4.63 -1.95 -0.14
N ARG A 42 5.92 -2.31 -0.05
CA ARG A 42 7.02 -1.35 0.05
C ARG A 42 7.12 -0.45 -1.19
N VAL A 43 7.03 -1.04 -2.38
CA VAL A 43 7.07 -0.28 -3.63
C VAL A 43 5.86 0.68 -3.71
N ALA A 44 4.67 0.21 -3.35
CA ALA A 44 3.48 1.06 -3.28
C ALA A 44 3.64 2.21 -2.26
N GLU A 45 4.21 1.94 -1.08
CA GLU A 45 4.50 2.97 -0.07
C GLU A 45 5.50 4.01 -0.57
N SER A 46 6.51 3.61 -1.35
CA SER A 46 7.46 4.55 -1.96
C SER A 46 6.86 5.43 -3.05
N LEU A 47 5.77 4.99 -3.67
CA LEU A 47 5.00 5.77 -4.64
C LEU A 47 4.02 6.73 -3.95
N GLY A 48 3.85 6.61 -2.63
CA GLY A 48 3.03 7.50 -1.83
C GLY A 48 1.60 7.64 -2.35
N PRO A 49 1.10 8.87 -2.60
CA PRO A 49 -0.29 9.11 -2.97
C PRO A 49 -0.65 8.66 -4.38
N GLU A 50 0.31 8.22 -5.21
CA GLU A 50 0.01 7.69 -6.55
C GLU A 50 -0.77 6.37 -6.49
N ILE A 51 -0.62 5.60 -5.41
CA ILE A 51 -1.23 4.29 -5.25
C ILE A 51 -2.13 4.26 -4.01
N VAL A 52 -3.39 3.90 -4.22
CA VAL A 52 -4.31 3.56 -3.12
C VAL A 52 -4.14 2.08 -2.76
N ARG A 53 -3.95 1.82 -1.47
CA ARG A 53 -3.95 0.48 -0.89
C ARG A 53 -5.08 0.35 0.12
N GLY A 54 -6.05 -0.51 -0.17
CA GLY A 54 -7.25 -0.71 0.65
C GLY A 54 -7.62 -2.18 0.83
N GLN A 55 -8.84 -2.41 1.33
CA GLN A 55 -9.38 -3.77 1.47
C GLN A 55 -9.48 -4.47 0.11
N LYS A 56 -10.02 -3.77 -0.89
CA LYS A 56 -10.19 -4.21 -2.29
C LYS A 56 -8.87 -4.55 -3.00
N GLY A 57 -7.74 -4.04 -2.51
CA GLY A 57 -6.42 -4.31 -3.07
C GLY A 57 -5.65 -3.02 -3.36
N PHE A 58 -5.15 -2.89 -4.58
CA PHE A 58 -4.33 -1.78 -5.04
C PHE A 58 -4.92 -1.17 -6.31
N LYS A 59 -4.85 0.14 -6.43
CA LYS A 59 -5.26 0.88 -7.63
C LYS A 59 -4.48 2.18 -7.72
N ARG A 60 -4.26 2.70 -8.94
CA ARG A 60 -3.69 4.05 -9.09
C ARG A 60 -4.73 5.11 -8.74
N THR A 61 -4.30 6.16 -8.07
CA THR A 61 -5.16 7.25 -7.61
C THR A 61 -5.78 8.03 -8.78
N ASP A 62 -5.06 8.18 -9.90
CA ASP A 62 -5.54 8.85 -11.10
C ASP A 62 -6.59 8.05 -11.90
N CYS A 63 -6.70 6.74 -11.65
CA CYS A 63 -7.72 5.88 -12.27
C CYS A 63 -8.97 5.70 -11.40
N LEU A 64 -9.09 6.41 -10.28
CA LEU A 64 -10.26 6.31 -9.40
C LEU A 64 -11.48 6.98 -10.02
N THR A 65 -12.57 6.24 -10.09
CA THR A 65 -13.88 6.78 -10.43
C THR A 65 -14.47 7.57 -9.25
N SER A 66 -15.47 8.42 -9.50
CA SER A 66 -16.15 9.19 -8.45
C SER A 66 -16.73 8.30 -7.34
N LYS A 67 -17.21 7.10 -7.66
CA LYS A 67 -17.74 6.13 -6.68
C LYS A 67 -16.64 5.52 -5.80
N GLU A 68 -15.44 5.34 -6.33
CA GLU A 68 -14.31 4.73 -5.61
C GLU A 68 -13.53 5.72 -4.75
N LYS A 69 -13.77 7.04 -4.90
CA LYS A 69 -13.18 8.05 -4.02
C LYS A 69 -13.54 7.81 -2.55
N ALA A 70 -14.75 7.33 -2.27
CA ALA A 70 -15.16 6.94 -0.92
C ALA A 70 -14.31 5.80 -0.36
N ASP A 71 -14.05 4.76 -1.16
CA ASP A 71 -13.18 3.64 -0.77
C ASP A 71 -11.73 4.10 -0.51
N ALA A 72 -11.23 5.02 -1.33
CA ALA A 72 -9.88 5.58 -1.15
C ALA A 72 -9.76 6.41 0.14
N LEU A 73 -10.79 7.21 0.44
CA LEU A 73 -10.87 7.96 1.69
C LEU A 73 -10.97 7.05 2.91
N GLU A 74 -11.75 5.97 2.80
CA GLU A 74 -11.83 4.94 3.85
C GLU A 74 -10.47 4.27 4.09
N ALA A 75 -9.76 3.90 3.01
CA ALA A 75 -8.42 3.35 3.10
C ALA A 75 -7.44 4.31 3.79
N ALA A 76 -7.51 5.60 3.49
CA ALA A 76 -6.70 6.63 4.16
C ALA A 76 -7.05 6.75 5.66
N ARG A 77 -8.34 6.74 6.01
CA ARG A 77 -8.79 6.75 7.42
C ARG A 77 -8.31 5.51 8.17
N ALA A 78 -8.42 4.33 7.56
CA ALA A 78 -7.94 3.08 8.12
C ALA A 78 -6.43 3.10 8.39
N ALA A 79 -5.64 3.64 7.46
CA ALA A 79 -4.20 3.81 7.64
C ALA A 79 -3.86 4.74 8.82
N ARG A 80 -4.55 5.89 8.94
CA ARG A 80 -4.37 6.81 10.09
C ARG A 80 -4.73 6.14 11.41
N ASN A 81 -5.83 5.40 11.46
CA ASN A 81 -6.26 4.66 12.66
C ASN A 81 -5.26 3.55 13.03
N GLN A 82 -4.69 2.86 12.04
CA GLN A 82 -3.62 1.89 12.27
C GLN A 82 -2.37 2.57 12.85
N ALA A 83 -1.94 3.71 12.31
CA ALA A 83 -0.78 4.45 12.82
C ALA A 83 -0.96 4.84 14.30
N ARG A 84 -2.13 5.37 14.66
CA ARG A 84 -2.47 5.71 16.05
C ARG A 84 -2.42 4.50 16.99
N ARG A 85 -2.96 3.35 16.56
CA ARG A 85 -2.92 2.10 17.34
C ARG A 85 -1.49 1.61 17.55
N MET A 86 -0.64 1.68 16.52
CA MET A 86 0.78 1.29 16.64
C MET A 86 1.57 2.24 17.53
N ALA A 87 1.32 3.55 17.47
CA ALA A 87 1.92 4.52 18.39
C ALA A 87 1.49 4.30 19.85
N ARG A 88 0.22 3.91 20.09
CA ARG A 88 -0.24 3.50 21.42
C ARG A 88 0.47 2.23 21.89
N TYR A 89 0.51 1.20 21.05
CA TYR A 89 1.19 -0.07 21.36
C TYR A 89 2.66 0.13 21.72
N ALA A 90 3.39 0.93 20.94
CA ALA A 90 4.80 1.23 21.20
C ALA A 90 5.01 1.87 22.59
N ARG A 91 4.19 2.86 22.96
CA ARG A 91 4.26 3.51 24.28
C ARG A 91 3.98 2.55 25.43
N GLU A 92 2.99 1.66 25.30
CA GLU A 92 2.67 0.69 26.34
C GLU A 92 3.76 -0.38 26.46
N LEU A 93 4.36 -0.80 25.34
CA LEU A 93 5.50 -1.72 25.34
C LEU A 93 6.72 -1.10 26.03
N GLU A 94 7.01 0.18 25.77
CA GLU A 94 8.11 0.91 26.43
C GLU A 94 7.92 1.00 27.95
N LYS A 95 6.68 1.20 28.43
CA LYS A 95 6.38 1.21 29.87
C LYS A 95 6.55 -0.17 30.53
N ALA A 96 6.25 -1.25 29.80
CA ALA A 96 6.32 -2.60 30.34
C ALA A 96 7.74 -3.15 30.45
N ILE A 97 8.69 -2.57 29.69
CA ILE A 97 10.10 -3.02 29.66
C ILE A 97 10.98 -2.14 30.56
N LYS A 98 10.57 -0.89 30.85
CA LYS A 98 11.23 0.01 31.80
C LYS A 98 10.86 -0.33 33.23
#